data_AF-A0A662F7T7-F1
#
_entry.id   AF-A0A662F7T7-F1
#
_cell.length_a   1.000
_cell.length_b   1.000
_cell.length_c   1.000
_cell.angle_alpha   90.00
_cell.angle_beta   90.00
_cell.angle_gamma   90.00
#
_symmetry.space_group_name_H-M   'P 1'
#
loop_
_entity.id
_entity.type
_entity.pdbx_description
1 polymer ?
#
loop_
_entity_poly.entity_id
_entity_poly.type
_entity_poly.pdbx_seq_one_letter_code
_entity_poly.pdbx_strand_id
1 'polypeptide(L)' 'MGQIRKTHIIPRAPIARILLSAGAKRVSNDAVEELARVIQSIAEELSQQAVDVAKHAGRKTVTDEDIKVLLERFKRF' A
#
# COMPACT_ATOMS: atom_id res chain seq x y z
N MET A 1 -28.41 10.40 6.68
CA MET A 1 -27.10 10.91 6.22
C MET A 1 -26.44 9.81 5.41
N GLY A 2 -26.37 9.98 4.08
CA GLY A 2 -25.81 8.97 3.20
C GLY A 2 -24.34 8.74 3.54
N GLN A 3 -23.97 7.47 3.72
CA GLN A 3 -22.58 7.10 3.93
C GLN A 3 -21.79 7.56 2.70
N ILE A 4 -20.93 8.56 2.85
CA ILE A 4 -19.96 8.94 1.81
C ILE A 4 -19.16 7.66 1.57
N ARG A 5 -19.24 7.11 0.36
CA ARG A 5 -18.43 5.95 -0.02
C ARG A 5 -16.97 6.36 0.14
N LYS A 6 -16.32 5.93 1.23
CA LYS A 6 -14.88 5.99 1.37
C LYS A 6 -14.32 5.03 0.32
N THR A 7 -14.06 5.54 -0.87
CA THR A 7 -13.43 4.75 -1.94
C THR A 7 -11.97 4.59 -1.55
N HIS A 8 -11.66 3.48 -0.89
CA HIS A 8 -10.28 3.06 -0.69
C HIS A 8 -9.67 2.68 -2.05
N ILE A 9 -8.45 3.13 -2.33
CA ILE A 9 -7.71 2.73 -3.54
C ILE A 9 -7.53 1.20 -3.54
N ILE A 10 -7.38 0.61 -2.35
CA ILE A 10 -7.24 -0.83 -2.16
C ILE A 10 -8.60 -1.45 -1.78
N PRO A 11 -9.09 -2.45 -2.54
CA PRO A 11 -10.34 -3.12 -2.21
C PRO A 11 -10.29 -3.85 -0.87
N ARG A 12 -11.42 -3.88 -0.14
CA ARG A 12 -11.56 -4.49 1.19
C ARG A 12 -11.31 -6.00 1.21
N ALA A 13 -11.77 -6.72 0.19
CA ALA A 13 -11.71 -8.19 0.18
C ALA A 13 -10.27 -8.76 0.17
N PRO A 14 -9.33 -8.24 -0.66
CA PRO A 14 -7.90 -8.56 -0.55
C PRO A 14 -7.33 -8.32 0.86
N ILE A 15 -7.65 -7.18 1.48
CA ILE A 15 -7.15 -6.84 2.82
C ILE A 15 -7.66 -7.83 3.87
N ALA A 16 -8.94 -8.20 3.82
CA ALA A 16 -9.49 -9.24 4.68
C ALA A 16 -8.78 -10.59 4.48
N ARG A 17 -8.47 -10.96 3.23
CA ARG A 17 -7.72 -12.20 2.93
C ARG A 17 -6.32 -12.18 3.51
N ILE A 18 -5.60 -11.06 3.46
CA ILE A 18 -4.27 -10.93 4.08
C ILE A 18 -4.35 -11.24 5.58
N LEU A 19 -5.33 -10.67 6.29
CA LEU A 19 -5.51 -10.89 7.72
C LEU A 19 -5.89 -12.35 8.04
N LEU A 20 -6.78 -12.96 7.25
CA LEU A 20 -7.15 -14.37 7.41
C LEU A 20 -5.96 -15.30 7.15
N SER A 21 -5.18 -15.04 6.08
CA SER A 21 -3.97 -15.80 5.76
C SER A 21 -2.87 -15.63 6.81
N ALA A 22 -2.86 -14.52 7.55
CA ALA A 22 -1.99 -14.31 8.71
C ALA A 22 -2.46 -15.09 9.96
N GLY A 23 -3.56 -15.84 9.89
CA GLY A 23 -4.07 -16.70 10.97
C GLY A 23 -5.26 -16.14 11.75
N ALA A 24 -5.80 -14.99 11.35
CA ALA A 24 -7.04 -14.49 11.97
C ALA A 24 -8.20 -15.45 11.64
N LYS A 25 -8.97 -15.87 12.65
CA LYS A 25 -10.18 -16.69 12.44
C LYS A 25 -11.37 -15.89 11.94
N ARG A 26 -11.46 -14.62 12.34
CA ARG A 26 -12.49 -13.65 11.98
C ARG A 26 -11.85 -12.28 11.89
N VAL A 27 -12.40 -11.41 11.05
CA VAL A 27 -11.90 -10.04 10.84
C VAL A 27 -13.09 -9.09 10.87
N SER A 28 -13.00 -8.02 11.67
CA SER A 28 -14.03 -6.98 11.69
C SER A 28 -13.91 -6.07 10.47
N ASN A 29 -15.01 -5.43 10.11
CA ASN A 29 -15.02 -4.43 9.04
C ASN A 29 -14.05 -3.28 9.30
N ASP A 30 -13.96 -2.83 10.56
CA ASP A 30 -13.08 -1.73 10.94
C ASP A 30 -11.60 -2.10 10.85
N ALA A 31 -11.24 -3.35 11.20
CA ALA A 31 -9.86 -3.84 11.05
C ALA A 31 -9.43 -3.88 9.58
N VAL A 32 -10.35 -4.27 8.68
CA VAL A 32 -10.10 -4.22 7.23
C VAL A 32 -9.89 -2.78 6.77
N GLU A 33 -10.72 -1.84 7.24
CA GLU A 33 -10.58 -0.44 6.87
C GLU A 33 -9.28 0.19 7.39
N GLU A 34 -8.88 -0.13 8.61
CA GLU A 34 -7.65 0.39 9.20
C GLU A 34 -6.41 -0.15 8.49
N LEU A 35 -6.35 -1.45 8.25
CA LEU A 35 -5.23 -2.03 7.51
C LEU A 35 -5.17 -1.49 6.07
N ALA A 36 -6.32 -1.28 5.42
CA ALA A 36 -6.36 -0.67 4.10
C ALA A 36 -5.78 0.76 4.11
N ARG A 37 -6.09 1.57 5.14
CA ARG A 37 -5.52 2.91 5.32
C ARG A 37 -4.00 2.87 5.49
N VAL A 38 -3.50 1.99 6.36
CA VAL A 38 -2.06 1.86 6.63
C VAL A 38 -1.31 1.46 5.35
N ILE A 39 -1.77 0.42 4.65
CA ILE A 39 -1.12 -0.05 3.42
C ILE A 39 -1.15 1.04 2.35
N GLN A 40 -2.28 1.74 2.20
CA GLN A 40 -2.39 2.82 1.22
C GLN A 40 -1.38 3.94 1.52
N SER A 41 -1.28 4.37 2.78
CA SER A 41 -0.32 5.42 3.19
C SER A 41 1.12 5.02 2.86
N ILE A 42 1.51 3.77 3.17
CA ILE A 42 2.87 3.26 2.86
C ILE A 42 3.09 3.19 1.35
N ALA A 43 2.09 2.71 0.60
CA ALA A 43 2.18 2.59 -0.85
C ALA A 43 2.29 3.96 -1.54
N GLU A 44 1.58 4.97 -1.06
CA GLU A 44 1.65 6.35 -1.56
C GLU A 44 3.04 6.95 -1.34
N GLU A 45 3.60 6.79 -0.14
CA GLU A 45 4.95 7.27 0.18
C GLU A 45 6.01 6.60 -0.70
N LEU A 46 5.98 5.26 -0.81
CA LEU A 46 6.89 4.51 -1.67
C LEU A 46 6.73 4.91 -3.15
N SER A 47 5.51 5.13 -3.62
CA SER A 47 5.23 5.54 -5.00
C SER A 47 5.84 6.91 -5.31
N GLN A 48 5.72 7.86 -4.39
CA GLN A 48 6.31 9.20 -4.56
C GLN A 48 7.84 9.11 -4.65
N GLN A 49 8.46 8.35 -3.76
CA GLN A 49 9.91 8.13 -3.79
C GLN A 49 10.35 7.43 -5.09
N ALA A 50 9.59 6.45 -5.58
CA ALA A 50 9.94 5.70 -6.79
C ALA A 50 9.88 6.59 -8.05
N VAL A 51 8.87 7.46 -8.11
CA VAL A 51 8.77 8.50 -9.14
C VAL A 51 9.99 9.40 -9.10
N ASP A 52 10.45 9.80 -7.93
CA ASP A 52 11.62 10.67 -7.80
C ASP A 52 12.91 9.93 -8.20
N VAL A 53 13.09 8.66 -7.84
CA VAL A 53 14.22 7.84 -8.31
C VAL A 53 14.23 7.76 -9.85
N ALA A 54 13.08 7.47 -10.47
CA ALA A 54 12.97 7.41 -11.93
C ALA A 54 13.33 8.75 -12.59
N LYS A 55 12.86 9.87 -12.01
CA LYS A 55 13.19 11.23 -12.49
C LYS A 55 14.69 11.52 -12.40
N HIS A 56 15.35 11.19 -11.29
CA HIS A 56 16.80 11.38 -11.13
C HIS A 56 17.60 10.54 -12.13
N ALA A 57 17.07 9.37 -12.52
CA ALA A 57 17.63 8.53 -13.59
C ALA A 57 17.28 9.02 -15.01
N GLY A 58 16.60 10.17 -15.17
CA GLY A 58 16.20 10.73 -16.47
C GLY A 58 15.06 9.99 -17.16
N ARG A 59 14.38 9.07 -16.46
CA ARG A 59 13.28 8.27 -16.99
C ARG A 59 11.92 8.88 -16.63
N LYS A 60 10.93 8.67 -17.50
CA LYS A 60 9.52 9.00 -17.23
C LYS A 60 8.70 7.81 -16.73
N THR A 61 9.15 6.60 -17.04
CA THR A 61 8.51 5.35 -16.61
C THR A 61 9.17 4.86 -15.33
N VAL A 62 8.36 4.66 -14.29
CA VAL A 62 8.77 3.95 -13.07
C VAL A 62 8.90 2.47 -13.40
N THR A 63 10.02 1.88 -12.99
CA THR A 63 10.42 0.49 -13.24
C THR A 63 10.51 -0.27 -11.93
N ASP A 64 10.62 -1.60 -12.00
CA ASP A 64 10.79 -2.41 -10.79
C ASP A 64 12.13 -2.15 -10.08
N GLU A 65 13.17 -1.72 -10.80
CA GLU A 65 14.43 -1.28 -10.20
C GLU A 65 14.22 -0.10 -9.25
N ASP A 66 13.36 0.86 -9.61
CA ASP A 66 13.07 2.02 -8.76
C ASP A 66 12.44 1.60 -7.43
N ILE A 67 11.58 0.58 -7.47
CA ILE A 67 10.94 0.02 -6.27
C ILE A 67 11.95 -0.77 -5.43
N LYS A 68 12.79 -1.60 -6.06
CA LYS A 68 13.81 -2.43 -5.37
C LYS A 68 14.80 -1.58 -4.60
N VAL A 69 15.25 -0.46 -5.16
CA VAL A 69 16.18 0.48 -4.49
C VAL A 69 15.58 1.02 -3.19
N LEU A 70 14.27 1.29 -3.17
CA LEU A 70 13.59 1.76 -1.96
C LEU A 70 13.43 0.67 -0.91
N LEU A 71 13.15 -0.57 -1.33
CA LEU A 71 12.99 -1.70 -0.42
C LEU A 71 14.27 -2.01 0.37
N GLU A 72 15.45 -1.85 -0.24
CA GLU A 72 16.72 -1.99 0.49
C GLU A 72 16.87 -0.96 1.62
N ARG A 73 16.26 0.21 1.47
CA ARG A 73 16.20 1.23 2.53
C ARG A 73 15.10 0.93 3.56
N PHE A 74 14.01 0.30 3.13
CA PHE A 74 12.81 0.05 3.94
C PHE A 74 12.92 -1.20 4.85
N LYS A 75 13.68 -2.22 4.46
CA LYS A 75 13.90 -3.48 5.24
C LYS A 75 14.65 -3.31 6.58
N ARG A 76 14.85 -2.07 7.05
CA ARG A 76 15.54 -1.77 8.31
C ARG A 76 14.62 -1.79 9.54
N PHE A 77 13.35 -2.16 9.38
CA PHE A 77 12.40 -2.43 10.45
C PHE A 77 12.22 -3.94 10.64
#